data_AF-A0A7Y9WMY1-F1
#
_entry.id   AF-A0A7Y9WMY1-F1
#
_cell.length_a   1.000
_cell.length_b   1.000
_cell.length_c   1.000
_cell.angle_alpha   90.00
_cell.angle_beta   90.00
_cell.angle_gamma   90.00
#
_symmetry.space_group_name_H-M   'P 1'
#
loop_
_entity.id
_entity.type
_entity.pdbx_description
1 polymer ?
#
loop_
_entity_poly.entity_id
_entity_poly.type
_entity_poly.pdbx_seq_one_letter_code
_entity_poly.pdbx_strand_id
1 'polypeptide(L)'
;MVYYANMQNGLSPGEVQALDYLRQAVALRTITQSEIAAATGVDQSQVSRILAGRIKRASANVSQLCRFASQVQGVATVDPARNMILMEALRIVWDGTVAHAEAIAQVILSLRHFKESR
;
A
#
# COMPACT_ATOMS: atom_id res chain seq x y z
N MET A 1 8.49 -13.79 7.66
CA MET A 1 8.00 -15.13 7.25
C MET A 1 6.65 -15.11 6.51
N VAL A 2 5.72 -14.19 6.79
CA VAL A 2 4.39 -14.13 6.10
C VAL A 2 4.48 -13.82 4.60
N TYR A 3 5.49 -13.05 4.18
CA TYR A 3 5.69 -12.64 2.77
C TYR A 3 5.85 -13.82 1.80
N TYR A 4 6.55 -14.90 2.21
CA TYR A 4 6.82 -16.05 1.34
C TYR A 4 5.61 -17.00 1.21
N ALA A 5 4.77 -17.11 2.23
CA ALA A 5 3.56 -17.94 2.18
C ALA A 5 2.53 -17.41 1.18
N ASN A 6 2.51 -16.10 0.93
CA ASN A 6 1.55 -15.48 0.01
C ASN A 6 1.96 -15.57 -1.47
N MET A 7 3.26 -15.73 -1.77
CA MET A 7 3.70 -16.02 -3.15
C MET A 7 3.18 -17.39 -3.63
N GLN A 8 2.99 -18.35 -2.73
CA GLN A 8 2.40 -19.66 -3.06
C GLN A 8 0.91 -19.59 -3.41
N ASN A 9 0.23 -18.50 -3.03
CA ASN A 9 -1.20 -18.28 -3.28
C ASN A 9 -1.49 -17.46 -4.55
N GLY A 10 -0.46 -17.14 -5.35
CA GLY A 10 -0.60 -16.38 -6.59
C GLY A 10 -0.90 -14.88 -6.39
N LEU A 11 -0.55 -14.32 -5.23
CA LEU A 11 -0.69 -12.89 -4.94
C LEU A 11 0.57 -12.14 -5.39
N SER A 12 0.36 -11.00 -6.05
CA SER A 12 1.45 -10.07 -6.38
C SER A 12 1.99 -9.36 -5.12
N PRO A 13 3.24 -8.84 -5.14
CA PRO A 13 3.78 -8.07 -4.02
C PRO A 13 2.91 -6.87 -3.62
N GLY A 14 2.27 -6.21 -4.57
CA GLY A 14 1.35 -5.10 -4.32
C GLY A 14 0.08 -5.53 -3.59
N GLU A 15 -0.50 -6.68 -3.96
CA GLU A 15 -1.66 -7.24 -3.26
C GLU A 15 -1.33 -7.67 -1.83
N VAL A 16 -0.14 -8.24 -1.61
CA VAL A 16 0.33 -8.59 -0.26
C VAL A 16 0.43 -7.33 0.61
N GLN A 17 1.06 -6.27 0.09
CA GLN A 17 1.21 -5.00 0.78
C GLN A 17 -0.14 -4.34 1.10
N ALA A 18 -1.08 -4.38 0.15
CA ALA A 18 -2.43 -3.85 0.32
C ALA A 18 -3.20 -4.57 1.44
N LEU A 19 -3.13 -5.90 1.49
CA LEU A 19 -3.77 -6.67 2.57
C LEU A 19 -3.10 -6.44 3.93
N ASP A 20 -1.77 -6.30 3.97
CA ASP A 20 -1.04 -5.99 5.20
C ASP A 20 -1.43 -4.63 5.76
N TYR A 21 -1.67 -3.65 4.89
CA TYR A 21 -2.21 -2.35 5.30
C TYR A 21 -3.58 -2.49 5.97
N LEU A 22 -4.53 -3.22 5.37
CA LEU A 22 -5.85 -3.42 5.97
C LEU A 22 -5.76 -4.17 7.31
N ARG A 23 -4.87 -5.16 7.43
CA ARG A 23 -4.62 -5.86 8.71
C ARG A 23 -4.15 -4.88 9.79
N GLN A 24 -3.22 -3.99 9.46
CA GLN A 24 -2.71 -2.98 10.38
C GLN A 24 -3.79 -1.96 10.75
N ALA A 25 -4.56 -1.46 9.78
CA ALA A 25 -5.65 -0.51 10.03
C ALA A 25 -6.71 -1.11 10.97
N VAL A 26 -7.06 -2.39 10.80
CA VAL A 26 -7.97 -3.12 11.69
C VAL A 26 -7.36 -3.31 13.08
N ALA A 27 -6.08 -3.65 13.18
CA ALA A 27 -5.40 -3.80 14.47
C ALA A 27 -5.31 -2.47 15.24
N LEU A 28 -5.11 -1.36 14.53
CA LEU A 28 -5.07 0.00 15.06
C LEU A 28 -6.48 0.59 15.28
N ARG A 29 -7.54 -0.14 14.93
CA ARG A 29 -8.94 0.30 15.01
C ARG A 29 -9.24 1.60 14.25
N THR A 30 -8.47 1.91 13.22
CA THR A 30 -8.73 3.05 12.34
C THR A 30 -9.79 2.72 11.29
N ILE A 31 -9.97 1.43 10.99
CA ILE A 31 -11.03 0.87 10.15
C ILE A 31 -11.47 -0.46 10.78
N THR A 32 -12.74 -0.79 10.71
CA THR A 32 -13.31 -2.07 11.15
C THR A 32 -13.52 -3.03 9.98
N GLN A 33 -13.55 -4.33 10.25
CA GLN A 33 -13.87 -5.33 9.20
C GLN A 33 -15.28 -5.14 8.63
N SER A 34 -16.22 -4.64 9.43
CA SER A 34 -17.58 -4.34 8.98
C SER A 34 -17.62 -3.17 8.00
N GLU A 35 -16.81 -2.13 8.22
CA GLU A 35 -16.66 -1.03 7.26
C GLU A 35 -16.02 -1.49 5.95
N ILE A 36 -15.02 -2.38 6.02
CA ILE A 36 -14.43 -3.00 4.81
C ILE A 36 -15.50 -3.79 4.05
N ALA A 37 -16.31 -4.61 4.76
CA ALA A 37 -17.38 -5.39 4.15
C ALA A 37 -18.43 -4.50 3.47
N ALA A 38 -18.88 -3.45 4.16
CA ALA A 38 -19.84 -2.50 3.63
C ALA A 38 -19.30 -1.74 2.40
N ALA A 39 -18.05 -1.29 2.44
CA ALA A 39 -17.45 -0.51 1.35
C ALA A 39 -17.11 -1.36 0.11
N THR A 40 -16.77 -2.63 0.29
CA THR A 40 -16.38 -3.54 -0.81
C THR A 40 -17.53 -4.38 -1.33
N GLY A 41 -18.64 -4.49 -0.58
CA GLY A 41 -19.71 -5.46 -0.84
C GLY A 41 -19.28 -6.92 -0.63
N VAL A 42 -18.11 -7.15 -0.05
CA VAL A 42 -17.61 -8.50 0.28
C VAL A 42 -18.18 -8.92 1.63
N ASP A 43 -18.75 -10.13 1.69
CA ASP A 43 -19.29 -10.72 2.91
C ASP A 43 -18.31 -10.65 4.09
N GLN A 44 -18.81 -10.32 5.29
CA GLN A 44 -17.98 -10.17 6.49
C GLN A 44 -17.16 -11.44 6.79
N SER A 45 -17.75 -12.62 6.58
CA SER A 45 -17.06 -13.89 6.76
C SER A 45 -15.90 -14.09 5.78
N GLN A 46 -16.00 -13.51 4.57
CA GLN A 46 -14.95 -13.51 3.55
C GLN A 46 -13.85 -12.51 3.90
N VAL A 47 -14.21 -11.29 4.33
CA VAL A 47 -13.26 -10.28 4.82
C VAL A 47 -12.41 -10.84 5.95
N SER A 48 -13.06 -11.42 6.98
CA SER A 48 -12.37 -12.02 8.12
C SER A 48 -11.39 -13.11 7.70
N ARG A 49 -11.81 -14.01 6.79
CA ARG A 49 -10.97 -15.10 6.28
C ARG A 49 -9.74 -14.58 5.50
N ILE A 50 -9.94 -13.57 4.65
CA ILE A 50 -8.87 -12.96 3.84
C ILE A 50 -7.85 -12.25 4.75
N LEU A 51 -8.33 -11.45 5.71
CA LEU A 51 -7.45 -10.72 6.63
C LEU A 51 -6.72 -11.67 7.59
N ALA A 52 -7.31 -12.81 7.96
CA ALA A 52 -6.64 -13.88 8.71
C ALA A 52 -5.58 -14.64 7.90
N GLY A 53 -5.36 -14.29 6.62
CA GLY A 53 -4.36 -14.93 5.77
C GLY A 53 -4.76 -16.31 5.25
N ARG A 54 -6.03 -16.72 5.42
CA ARG A 54 -6.56 -18.01 4.96
C ARG A 54 -6.98 -17.93 3.49
N ILE A 55 -6.03 -17.56 2.64
CA ILE A 55 -6.21 -17.40 1.20
C ILE A 55 -5.60 -18.62 0.51
N LYS A 56 -6.37 -19.29 -0.36
CA LYS A 56 -5.88 -20.44 -1.15
C LYS A 56 -5.41 -20.05 -2.55
N ARG A 57 -5.93 -18.94 -3.08
CA ARG A 57 -5.62 -18.39 -4.39
C ARG A 57 -6.06 -16.93 -4.48
N ALA A 58 -5.46 -16.16 -5.38
CA ALA A 58 -6.01 -14.87 -5.81
C ALA A 58 -7.47 -15.06 -6.26
N SER A 59 -8.36 -14.20 -5.78
CA SER A 59 -9.80 -14.24 -6.05
C SER A 59 -10.34 -12.83 -6.22
N ALA A 60 -11.52 -12.70 -6.84
CA ALA A 60 -12.19 -11.41 -7.02
C ALA A 60 -12.39 -10.66 -5.69
N ASN A 61 -12.68 -11.38 -4.60
CA ASN A 61 -12.82 -10.80 -3.27
C ASN A 61 -11.49 -10.27 -2.72
N VAL A 62 -10.38 -10.95 -3.00
CA VAL A 62 -9.05 -10.45 -2.61
C VAL A 62 -8.73 -9.18 -3.42
N SER A 63 -8.97 -9.18 -4.73
CA SER A 63 -8.74 -8.00 -5.57
C SER A 63 -9.67 -6.82 -5.22
N GLN A 64 -10.90 -7.10 -4.76
CA GLN A 64 -11.81 -6.11 -4.18
C GLN A 64 -11.19 -5.44 -2.95
N LEU A 65 -10.73 -6.24 -1.98
CA LEU A 65 -10.08 -5.73 -0.77
C LEU A 65 -8.79 -4.95 -1.09
N CYS A 66 -7.97 -5.44 -2.03
CA CYS A 66 -6.76 -4.74 -2.45
C CYS A 66 -7.07 -3.38 -3.10
N ARG A 67 -8.10 -3.30 -3.96
CA ARG A 67 -8.53 -2.02 -4.55
C ARG A 67 -9.02 -1.04 -3.48
N PHE A 68 -9.82 -1.52 -2.54
CA PHE A 68 -10.25 -0.70 -1.40
C PHE A 68 -9.05 -0.22 -0.58
N ALA A 69 -8.10 -1.10 -0.28
CA ALA A 69 -6.87 -0.73 0.39
C ALA A 69 -6.11 0.36 -0.36
N SER A 70 -5.99 0.28 -1.70
CA SER A 70 -5.36 1.32 -2.52
C SER A 70 -6.13 2.65 -2.50
N GLN A 71 -7.46 2.62 -2.46
CA GLN A 71 -8.29 3.84 -2.34
C GLN A 71 -8.09 4.52 -0.99
N VAL A 72 -8.05 3.74 0.10
CA VAL A 72 -7.82 4.24 1.45
C VAL A 72 -6.35 4.62 1.65
N GLN A 73 -5.39 3.88 1.10
CA GLN A 73 -3.96 4.24 1.10
C GLN A 73 -3.67 5.48 0.24
N GLY A 74 -4.48 5.74 -0.80
CA GLY A 74 -4.49 7.04 -1.48
C GLY A 74 -4.74 8.21 -0.52
N VAL A 75 -5.32 7.93 0.66
CA VAL A 75 -5.53 8.87 1.77
C VAL A 75 -4.49 8.68 2.90
N ALA A 76 -3.86 7.50 3.03
CA ALA A 76 -2.83 7.19 4.02
C ALA A 76 -1.47 6.90 3.37
N THR A 77 -0.65 7.94 3.24
CA THR A 77 0.71 7.84 2.71
C THR A 77 1.57 6.91 3.58
N VAL A 78 2.13 5.87 2.96
CA VAL A 78 3.26 5.16 3.55
C VAL A 78 4.38 6.18 3.70
N ASP A 79 4.95 6.27 4.91
CA ASP A 79 6.10 7.15 5.18
C ASP A 79 7.19 6.92 4.11
N PRO A 80 7.51 7.93 3.28
CA PRO A 80 8.52 7.82 2.23
C PRO A 80 9.87 7.35 2.75
N ALA A 81 10.19 7.64 4.02
CA ALA A 81 11.42 7.20 4.66
C ALA A 81 11.53 5.67 4.75
N ARG A 82 10.42 4.93 4.64
CA ARG A 82 10.39 3.46 4.65
C ARG A 82 10.52 2.86 3.24
N ASN A 83 10.53 3.67 2.19
CA ASN A 83 10.72 3.21 0.82
C ASN A 83 12.22 3.19 0.46
N MET A 84 12.85 2.03 0.60
CA MET A 84 14.29 1.86 0.39
C MET A 84 14.75 2.27 -1.02
N ILE A 85 13.92 2.08 -2.05
CA ILE A 85 14.27 2.45 -3.42
C ILE A 85 14.35 3.97 -3.55
N LEU A 86 13.33 4.68 -3.05
CA LEU A 86 13.29 6.14 -3.05
C LEU A 86 14.45 6.72 -2.24
N MET A 87 14.68 6.19 -1.04
CA MET A 87 15.74 6.70 -0.17
C MET A 87 17.15 6.42 -0.71
N GLU A 88 17.37 5.27 -1.34
CA GLU A 88 18.67 4.97 -1.96
C GLU A 88 18.93 5.86 -3.18
N ALA A 89 17.90 6.12 -3.99
CA ALA A 89 18.01 7.08 -5.10
C ALA A 89 18.38 8.49 -4.59
N LEU A 90 17.73 8.96 -3.53
CA LEU A 90 18.08 10.24 -2.89
C LEU A 90 19.52 10.25 -2.38
N ARG A 91 19.98 9.15 -1.75
CA ARG A 91 21.34 9.01 -1.24
C ARG A 91 22.40 9.07 -2.33
N ILE A 92 22.12 8.49 -3.50
CA ILE A 92 23.06 8.48 -4.65
C ILE A 92 23.13 9.85 -5.32
N VAL A 93 21.99 10.53 -5.47
CA VAL A 93 21.89 11.79 -6.22
C VAL A 93 22.37 12.98 -5.38
N TRP A 94 22.12 12.99 -4.08
CA TRP A 94 22.44 14.12 -3.21
C TRP A 94 23.95 14.21 -2.91
N ASP A 95 24.53 15.40 -3.14
CA ASP A 95 25.96 15.68 -2.89
C ASP A 95 26.26 16.15 -1.46
N GLY A 96 25.25 16.21 -0.58
CA GLY A 96 25.39 16.67 0.80
C GLY A 96 25.16 18.17 1.01
N THR A 97 25.00 18.97 -0.05
CA THR A 97 24.77 20.42 0.07
C THR A 97 23.28 20.77 0.22
N VAL A 98 23.00 21.90 0.86
CA VAL A 98 21.63 22.44 1.00
C VAL A 98 21.06 22.82 -0.38
N ALA A 99 21.86 23.46 -1.22
CA ALA A 99 21.44 23.89 -2.56
C ALA A 99 21.00 22.70 -3.43
N HIS A 100 21.72 21.58 -3.38
CA HIS A 100 21.33 20.40 -4.14
C HIS A 100 20.10 19.71 -3.55
N ALA A 101 19.96 19.68 -2.22
CA ALA A 101 18.74 19.17 -1.58
C ALA A 101 17.49 19.95 -2.03
N GLU A 102 17.57 21.29 -2.08
CA GLU A 102 16.48 22.15 -2.56
C GLU A 102 16.17 21.89 -4.05
N ALA A 103 17.20 21.74 -4.89
CA ALA A 103 17.02 21.42 -6.31
C ALA A 103 16.32 20.07 -6.52
N ILE A 104 16.75 19.02 -5.79
CA ILE A 104 16.12 17.69 -5.82
C ILE A 104 14.65 17.78 -5.38
N ALA A 105 14.39 18.51 -4.28
CA ALA A 105 13.03 18.70 -3.77
C ALA A 105 12.14 19.39 -4.82
N GLN A 106 12.65 20.44 -5.49
CA GLN A 106 11.90 21.14 -6.54
C GLN A 106 11.53 20.22 -7.70
N VAL A 107 12.45 19.36 -8.14
CA VAL A 107 12.18 18.36 -9.20
C VAL A 107 11.10 17.38 -8.75
N ILE A 108 11.22 16.78 -7.56
CA ILE A 108 10.24 15.83 -7.04
C ILE A 108 8.86 16.48 -6.90
N LEU A 109 8.78 17.71 -6.41
CA LEU A 109 7.53 18.45 -6.26
C LEU A 109 6.90 18.79 -7.62
N SER A 110 7.71 19.06 -8.65
CA SER A 110 7.20 19.33 -10.01
C SER A 110 6.45 18.14 -10.61
N LEU A 111 6.83 16.90 -10.25
CA LEU A 111 6.14 15.67 -10.69
C LEU A 111 4.67 15.61 -10.27
N ARG A 112 4.28 16.36 -9.23
CA ARG A 112 2.87 16.47 -8.80
C ARG A 112 1.99 16.97 -9.94
N HIS A 113 2.44 18.02 -10.64
CA HIS A 113 1.69 18.64 -11.74
C HIS A 113 1.71 17.79 -13.01
N PHE A 114 2.65 16.85 -13.14
CA PHE A 114 2.71 15.95 -14.29
C PHE A 114 1.69 14.80 -14.18
N LYS A 115 1.30 14.43 -12.95
CA LYS A 115 0.38 13.32 -12.68
C LYS A 115 -1.10 13.67 -12.92
N GLU A 116 -1.44 14.96 -12.95
CA GLU A 116 -2.81 15.47 -13.11
C GLU A 116 -3.22 15.71 -14.57
N SER A 117 -2.28 15.61 -15.51
CA SER A 117 -2.47 15.92 -16.93
C SER A 117 -2.73 14.69 -17.82
N ARG A 118 -3.09 13.54 -17.23
CA ARG A 118 -3.42 12.29 -17.95
C ARG A 118 -4.67 11.64 -17.41
#